data_AF-A0A839UVE3-F1
#
_entry.id   AF-A0A839UVE3-F1
#
_cell.length_a   1.000
_cell.length_b   1.000
_cell.length_c   1.000
_cell.angle_alpha   90.00
_cell.angle_beta   90.00
_cell.angle_gamma   90.00
#
_symmetry.space_group_name_H-M   'P 1'
#
loop_
_entity.id
_entity.type
_entity.pdbx_description
1 polymer ?
#
loop_
_entity_poly.entity_id
_entity_poly.type
_entity_poly.pdbx_seq_one_letter_code
_entity_poly.pdbx_strand_id
1 'polypeptide(L)'
;MAKLKEQLLSTSVNNFGSAARAASLLILCGASVAAFGYVLITIPALQCHAFFFYLSIFWLAAEVAVIAYLYRYKNIPRFAREAVVISLLIANFWFILFVFSLQACNA
;
A
#
# COMPACT_ATOMS: atom_id res chain seq x y z
N MET A 1 0.41 -5.21 -31.97
CA MET A 1 -0.34 -4.45 -30.93
C MET A 1 -1.65 -5.10 -30.52
N ALA A 2 -2.42 -5.74 -31.41
CA ALA A 2 -3.70 -6.38 -31.08
C ALA A 2 -3.60 -7.46 -29.97
N LYS A 3 -2.63 -8.39 -30.08
CA LYS A 3 -2.36 -9.43 -29.07
C LYS A 3 -2.06 -8.89 -27.66
N LEU A 4 -1.36 -7.74 -27.58
CA LEU A 4 -1.01 -7.09 -26.31
C LEU A 4 -2.26 -6.48 -25.65
N LYS A 5 -3.13 -5.83 -26.45
CA LYS A 5 -4.42 -5.32 -25.97
C LYS A 5 -5.30 -6.45 -25.46
N GLU A 6 -5.39 -7.57 -26.17
CA GLU A 6 -6.17 -8.74 -25.75
C GLU A 6 -5.65 -9.33 -24.43
N GLN A 7 -4.33 -9.42 -24.24
CA GLN A 7 -3.75 -9.87 -22.96
C GLN A 7 -3.98 -8.89 -21.80
N LEU A 8 -3.96 -7.58 -22.06
CA LEU A 8 -4.20 -6.55 -21.03
C LEU A 8 -5.68 -6.45 -20.64
N LEU A 9 -6.58 -6.75 -21.58
CA LEU A 9 -8.02 -6.86 -21.35
C LEU A 9 -8.43 -8.22 -20.79
N SER A 10 -7.56 -9.24 -20.90
CA SER A 10 -7.84 -10.55 -20.34
C SER A 10 -8.06 -10.48 -18.82
N THR A 11 -9.13 -11.14 -18.41
CA THR A 11 -9.63 -11.17 -17.03
C THR A 11 -9.18 -12.45 -16.30
N SER A 12 -8.50 -13.38 -16.99
CA SER A 12 -8.07 -14.64 -16.40
C SER A 12 -6.82 -14.43 -15.53
N VAL A 13 -7.00 -14.64 -14.23
CA VAL A 13 -5.92 -14.54 -13.24
C VAL A 13 -5.78 -15.92 -12.59
N ASN A 14 -4.55 -16.46 -12.57
CA ASN A 14 -4.24 -17.68 -11.82
C ASN A 14 -4.44 -17.42 -10.31
N ASN A 15 -5.34 -18.18 -9.67
CA ASN A 15 -5.77 -17.95 -8.29
C ASN A 15 -4.60 -17.98 -7.29
N PHE A 16 -3.63 -18.90 -7.42
CA PHE A 16 -2.53 -19.06 -6.46
C PHE A 16 -1.53 -17.89 -6.51
N GLY A 17 -1.15 -17.46 -7.73
CA GLY A 17 -0.27 -16.30 -7.91
C GLY A 17 -0.94 -14.98 -7.47
N SER A 18 -2.26 -14.91 -7.52
CA SER A 18 -3.01 -13.74 -7.06
C SER A 18 -3.00 -13.59 -5.53
N ALA A 19 -3.15 -14.70 -4.79
CA ALA A 19 -3.12 -14.68 -3.34
C ALA A 19 -1.72 -14.32 -2.78
N ALA A 20 -0.66 -14.87 -3.37
CA ALA A 20 0.72 -14.53 -2.99
C ALA A 20 1.02 -13.04 -3.21
N ARG A 21 0.57 -12.46 -4.33
CA ARG A 21 0.71 -11.02 -4.61
C ARG A 21 -0.08 -10.14 -3.64
N ALA A 22 -1.29 -10.56 -3.28
CA ALA A 22 -2.09 -9.87 -2.28
C ALA A 22 -1.38 -9.85 -0.92
N ALA A 23 -0.88 -11.01 -0.48
CA ALA A 23 -0.16 -11.15 0.77
C ALA A 23 1.12 -10.30 0.79
N SER A 24 1.91 -10.32 -0.29
CA SER A 24 3.12 -9.47 -0.37
C SER A 24 2.79 -7.98 -0.31
N LEU A 25 1.70 -7.54 -0.94
CA LEU A 25 1.27 -6.14 -0.88
C LEU A 25 0.82 -5.75 0.53
N LEU A 26 0.04 -6.60 1.19
CA LEU A 26 -0.39 -6.36 2.58
C LEU A 26 0.81 -6.29 3.53
N ILE A 27 1.81 -7.15 3.35
CA ILE A 27 3.04 -7.11 4.15
C ILE A 27 3.78 -5.79 3.94
N LEU A 28 3.93 -5.33 2.69
CA LEU A 28 4.60 -4.06 2.38
C LEU A 28 3.86 -2.85 2.98
N CYS A 29 2.54 -2.81 2.85
CA CYS A 29 1.70 -1.74 3.41
C CYS A 29 1.74 -1.76 4.95
N GLY A 30 1.65 -2.95 5.56
CA GLY A 30 1.74 -3.09 7.01
C GLY A 30 3.12 -2.71 7.55
N ALA A 31 4.20 -3.06 6.84
CA ALA A 31 5.56 -2.75 7.24
C ALA A 31 5.84 -1.23 7.24
N SER A 32 5.29 -0.46 6.30
CA SER A 32 5.48 0.99 6.26
C SER A 32 4.87 1.68 7.49
N VAL A 33 3.64 1.31 7.87
CA VAL A 33 2.96 1.83 9.06
C VAL A 33 3.62 1.33 10.35
N ALA A 34 4.03 0.06 10.40
CA ALA A 34 4.76 -0.49 11.54
C ALA A 34 6.11 0.21 11.76
N ALA A 35 6.83 0.52 10.68
CA ALA A 35 8.08 1.28 10.74
C ALA A 35 7.84 2.68 11.33
N PHE A 36 6.77 3.36 10.93
CA PHE A 36 6.44 4.65 11.52
C PHE A 36 6.11 4.57 13.02
N GLY A 37 5.31 3.56 13.42
CA GLY A 37 5.03 3.30 14.84
C GLY A 37 6.30 3.01 15.64
N TYR A 38 7.23 2.25 15.08
CA TYR A 38 8.53 1.97 15.70
C TYR A 38 9.36 3.25 15.90
N VAL A 39 9.41 4.13 14.89
CA VAL A 39 10.11 5.42 14.98
C VAL A 39 9.49 6.31 16.07
N LEU A 40 8.17 6.37 16.17
CA LEU A 40 7.49 7.16 17.21
C LEU A 40 7.77 6.67 18.63
N ILE A 41 7.86 5.35 18.82
CA ILE A 41 8.13 4.77 20.14
C ILE A 41 9.61 4.95 20.53
N THR A 42 10.52 4.83 19.56
CA THR A 42 11.97 4.91 19.82
C THR A 42 12.49 6.34 19.93
N ILE A 43 11.85 7.31 19.26
CA ILE A 43 12.26 8.71 19.26
C ILE A 43 11.19 9.57 19.94
N PRO A 44 11.30 9.86 21.25
CA PRO A 44 10.30 10.64 21.99
C PRO A 44 10.17 12.08 21.47
N ALA A 45 11.20 12.59 20.77
CA ALA A 45 11.17 13.91 20.14
C ALA A 45 10.20 14.01 18.94
N LEU A 46 9.64 12.89 18.45
CA LEU A 46 8.66 12.86 17.37
C LEU A 46 7.20 12.68 17.86
N GLN A 47 6.95 12.65 19.18
CA GLN A 47 5.63 12.37 19.75
C GLN A 47 4.52 13.35 19.32
N CYS A 48 4.86 14.58 18.92
CA CYS A 48 3.86 15.53 18.39
C CYS A 48 3.23 15.05 17.07
N HIS A 49 3.90 14.14 16.34
CA HIS A 49 3.40 13.56 15.09
C HIS A 49 2.53 12.31 15.30
N ALA A 50 2.15 11.99 16.54
CA ALA A 50 1.27 10.85 16.84
C ALA A 50 -0.07 10.90 16.08
N PHE A 51 -0.58 12.10 15.78
CA PHE A 51 -1.76 12.26 14.94
C PHE A 51 -1.59 11.64 13.54
N PHE A 52 -0.44 11.84 12.91
CA PHE A 52 -0.15 11.25 11.59
C PHE A 52 -0.12 9.73 11.65
N PHE A 53 0.24 9.14 12.80
CA PHE A 53 0.23 7.70 12.98
C PHE A 53 -1.19 7.14 13.09
N TYR A 54 -2.09 7.83 13.80
CA TYR A 54 -3.49 7.44 13.78
C TYR A 54 -4.08 7.53 12.37
N LEU A 55 -3.74 8.57 11.62
CA LEU A 55 -4.15 8.70 10.22
C LEU A 55 -3.58 7.56 9.35
N SER A 56 -2.34 7.13 9.56
CA SER A 56 -1.73 6.04 8.80
C SER A 56 -2.37 4.68 9.11
N ILE A 57 -2.95 4.47 10.30
CA ILE A 57 -3.76 3.28 10.60
C ILE A 57 -5.05 3.26 9.77
N PHE A 58 -5.77 4.39 9.69
CA PHE A 58 -6.95 4.49 8.82
C PHE A 58 -6.60 4.31 7.35
N TRP A 59 -5.45 4.86 6.93
CA TRP A 59 -4.91 4.66 5.59
C TRP A 59 -4.65 3.18 5.29
N LEU A 60 -3.97 2.46 6.18
CA LEU A 60 -3.73 1.03 6.04
C LEU A 60 -5.04 0.23 5.92
N ALA A 61 -6.06 0.58 6.70
CA ALA A 61 -7.37 -0.07 6.59
C ALA A 61 -8.00 0.15 5.20
N ALA A 62 -7.85 1.34 4.62
CA ALA A 62 -8.31 1.63 3.25
C ALA A 62 -7.52 0.83 2.20
N GLU A 63 -6.20 0.72 2.34
CA GLU A 63 -5.37 -0.09 1.44
C GLU A 63 -5.74 -1.57 1.49
N VAL A 64 -5.96 -2.11 2.69
CA VAL A 64 -6.44 -3.49 2.89
C VAL A 64 -7.78 -3.69 2.19
N ALA A 65 -8.72 -2.75 2.31
CA ALA A 65 -10.01 -2.82 1.64
C ALA A 65 -9.87 -2.81 0.11
N VAL A 66 -9.00 -1.96 -0.44
CA VAL A 66 -8.72 -1.90 -1.89
C VAL A 66 -8.09 -3.18 -2.40
N ILE A 67 -7.11 -3.73 -1.68
CA ILE A 67 -6.48 -5.01 -2.01
C ILE A 67 -7.53 -6.13 -1.96
N ALA A 68 -8.31 -6.22 -0.89
CA ALA A 68 -9.37 -7.21 -0.77
C ALA A 68 -10.37 -7.10 -1.94
N TYR A 69 -10.78 -5.90 -2.31
CA TYR A 69 -11.66 -5.66 -3.46
C TYR A 69 -11.04 -6.14 -4.79
N LEU A 70 -9.79 -5.81 -5.07
CA LEU A 70 -9.07 -6.21 -6.29
C LEU A 70 -8.98 -7.73 -6.46
N TYR A 71 -8.84 -8.47 -5.36
CA TYR A 71 -8.70 -9.93 -5.39
C TYR A 71 -10.04 -10.67 -5.23
N ARG A 72 -11.07 -10.02 -4.66
CA ARG A 72 -12.44 -10.55 -4.59
C ARG A 72 -13.15 -10.46 -5.94
N TYR A 73 -13.03 -9.33 -6.63
CA TYR A 73 -13.72 -9.09 -7.90
C TYR A 73 -12.85 -9.46 -9.08
N LYS A 74 -13.23 -10.52 -9.78
CA LYS A 74 -12.48 -11.02 -10.95
C LYS A 74 -12.69 -10.16 -12.20
N ASN A 75 -13.78 -9.43 -12.30
CA ASN A 75 -14.16 -8.67 -13.51
C ASN A 75 -13.28 -7.44 -13.83
N ILE A 76 -12.28 -7.15 -13.00
CA ILE A 76 -11.39 -6.01 -13.21
C ILE A 76 -10.31 -6.39 -14.25
N PRO A 77 -10.19 -5.64 -15.36
CA PRO A 77 -9.18 -5.91 -16.38
C PRO A 77 -7.77 -5.80 -15.79
N ARG A 78 -6.85 -6.62 -16.31
CA ARG A 78 -5.49 -6.73 -15.77
C ARG A 78 -4.76 -5.39 -15.73
N PHE A 79 -4.91 -4.55 -16.76
CA PHE A 79 -4.33 -3.20 -16.77
C PHE A 79 -4.74 -2.35 -15.56
N ALA A 80 -6.04 -2.30 -15.25
CA ALA A 80 -6.54 -1.51 -14.13
C ALA A 80 -6.03 -2.06 -12.79
N ARG A 81 -5.96 -3.39 -12.65
CA ARG A 81 -5.41 -4.04 -11.46
C ARG A 81 -3.95 -3.66 -11.23
N GLU A 82 -3.11 -3.79 -12.25
CA GLU A 82 -1.68 -3.44 -12.15
C GLU A 82 -1.49 -1.94 -11.89
N ALA A 83 -2.31 -1.07 -12.49
CA ALA A 83 -2.27 0.37 -12.22
C ALA A 83 -2.57 0.71 -10.74
N VAL A 84 -3.58 0.07 -10.14
CA VAL A 84 -3.88 0.27 -8.72
C VAL A 84 -2.77 -0.27 -7.83
N VAL A 85 -2.19 -1.43 -8.17
CA VAL A 85 -1.04 -1.99 -7.44
C VAL A 85 0.15 -1.03 -7.46
N ILE A 86 0.49 -0.47 -8.63
CA ILE A 86 1.56 0.52 -8.76
C ILE A 86 1.23 1.77 -7.93
N SER A 87 -0.03 2.23 -7.95
CA SER A 87 -0.45 3.39 -7.15
C SER A 87 -0.30 3.16 -5.64
N LEU A 88 -0.62 1.95 -5.15
CA LEU A 88 -0.42 1.58 -3.75
C LEU A 88 1.07 1.61 -3.37
N LEU A 89 1.94 1.08 -4.24
CA LEU A 89 3.38 1.07 -4.01
C LEU A 89 3.96 2.49 -3.96
N ILE A 90 3.55 3.36 -4.90
CA ILE A 90 4.00 4.77 -4.93
C ILE A 90 3.52 5.51 -3.68
N ALA A 91 2.26 5.30 -3.27
CA ALA A 91 1.72 5.94 -2.07
C ALA A 91 2.49 5.51 -0.81
N ASN A 92 2.78 4.22 -0.65
CA ASN A 92 3.58 3.71 0.47
C ASN A 92 5.02 4.23 0.46
N PHE A 93 5.64 4.30 -0.72
CA PHE A 93 6.96 4.89 -0.87
C PHE A 93 6.96 6.37 -0.46
N TRP A 94 5.94 7.12 -0.88
CA TRP A 94 5.79 8.52 -0.54
C TRP A 94 5.54 8.73 0.96
N PHE A 95 4.74 7.85 1.59
CA PHE A 95 4.53 7.84 3.03
C PHE A 95 5.84 7.58 3.80
N ILE A 96 6.66 6.64 3.36
CA ILE A 96 7.98 6.40 3.97
C ILE A 96 8.87 7.64 3.85
N LEU A 97 8.92 8.29 2.68
CA LEU A 97 9.66 9.53 2.51
C LEU A 97 9.15 10.66 3.41
N PHE A 98 7.83 10.75 3.60
CA PHE A 98 7.22 11.69 4.53
C PHE A 98 7.69 11.42 5.97
N VAL A 99 7.69 10.17 6.42
CA VAL A 99 8.20 9.81 7.76
C VAL A 99 9.66 10.23 7.95
N PHE A 100 10.50 10.04 6.93
CA PHE A 100 11.90 10.48 6.97
C PHE A 100 12.10 12.00 6.92
N SER A 101 11.13 12.76 6.40
CA SER A 101 11.22 14.22 6.35
C SER A 101 10.73 14.90 7.64
N LEU A 102 10.10 14.14 8.56
CA LEU A 102 9.62 14.67 9.83
C LEU A 102 10.79 15.20 10.66
N GLN A 103 10.67 16.47 11.04
CA GLN A 103 11.57 17.11 11.97
C GLN A 103 11.13 16.83 13.41
N ALA A 104 12.09 16.82 14.33
CA ALA A 104 11.81 16.73 15.75
C ALA A 104 11.00 17.95 16.21
N CYS A 105 10.04 17.72 17.12
CA CYS A 105 9.09 18.74 17.56
C CYS A 105 9.75 19.87 18.37
N ASN A 106 10.96 19.65 18.87
CA ASN A 106 11.76 20.59 19.67
C ASN A 106 13.07 20.97 18.95
N ALA A 107 13.12 20.85 17.62
CA ALA A 107 14.24 21.30 16.81
C ALA A 107 14.25 22.82 16.62
#